data_AF-A0A0C3GRQ8-F1
#
_entry.id   AF-A0A0C3GRQ8-F1
#
_cell.length_a   1.000
_cell.length_b   1.000
_cell.length_c   1.000
_cell.angle_alpha   90.00
_cell.angle_beta   90.00
_cell.angle_gamma   90.00
#
_symmetry.space_group_name_H-M   'P 1'
#
loop_
_entity.id
_entity.type
_entity.pdbx_description
1 polymer ?
#
loop_
_entity_poly.entity_id
_entity_poly.type
_entity_poly.pdbx_seq_one_letter_code
_entity_poly.pdbx_strand_id
1 'polypeptide(L)'
;MAQDAGVCAPTTHLQICTLHENENKRRKNCWGIRRRGGICRNKATWETISGFMPTCKIHQFQLKESTWCKAPLACGFNCSELLEWEPHGFRLCPRHRKDLSVCYFLELPVEIRCRIYRLLLPDTDIPAQFYTSKSLTSHGGLVYTAILALNRQIHEEATCLLYSTNVFAVSVSEGMLSTCNLRYNRLQYYAERNLLLLGDKVSSNGETGFSSAPLLQGEPAWNFPICERYFAMMRSFRVEVLFQYPILTAPCPDNPDALVFDSYTAVKLSHLCDQLHLLVAKLRLKQGPISLLEIAIDFSDPNLGPPSALMSVKLLAAVQILLNPFRRLCKVDRPRVYSITIHNSQDHKVNILLPGVMAPEPRSQYGESLERWSQQLSSPQPSSRFIQVLEGYWRLANLVSNIEHCCGAEPRIQGLAGLLATAKSVREVGNLQNLGKVWDRVVDLWLKYLHEQGAMQSRVTQSIRVPSVL
;
A
#
# COMPACT_ATOMS: atom_id res chain seq x y z
N MET A 1 57.11 30.46 -19.76
CA MET A 1 57.51 30.16 -18.38
C MET A 1 56.27 30.25 -17.51
N ALA A 2 55.52 29.16 -17.39
CA ALA A 2 54.39 29.06 -16.47
C ALA A 2 54.96 28.62 -15.12
N GLN A 3 54.96 29.53 -14.15
CA GLN A 3 55.35 29.20 -12.77
C GLN A 3 54.29 28.26 -12.19
N ASP A 4 54.74 27.11 -11.68
CA ASP A 4 53.94 26.21 -10.85
C ASP A 4 53.38 26.98 -9.66
N ALA A 5 52.12 27.40 -9.76
CA ALA A 5 51.38 27.94 -8.64
C ALA A 5 51.12 26.80 -7.67
N GLY A 6 51.93 26.72 -6.60
CA GLY A 6 51.79 25.73 -5.54
C GLY A 6 50.33 25.65 -5.07
N VAL A 7 49.73 24.48 -5.21
CA VAL A 7 48.36 24.18 -4.78
C VAL A 7 48.32 24.33 -3.25
N CYS A 8 47.88 25.50 -2.78
CA CYS A 8 47.67 25.73 -1.36
C CYS A 8 46.55 24.81 -0.86
N ALA A 9 46.71 24.22 0.33
CA ALA A 9 45.68 23.36 0.90
C ALA A 9 44.36 24.17 1.08
N PRO A 10 43.17 23.57 0.84
CA PRO A 10 41.89 24.28 0.86
C PRO A 10 41.61 25.01 2.19
N THR A 11 42.05 24.44 3.30
CA THR A 11 41.89 24.98 4.66
C THR A 11 42.72 26.23 4.90
N THR A 12 43.94 26.31 4.38
CA THR A 12 44.78 27.52 4.47
C THR A 12 44.27 28.64 3.56
N HIS A 13 43.75 28.31 2.38
CA HIS A 13 43.17 29.31 1.48
C HIS A 13 41.98 30.04 2.12
N LEU A 14 41.06 29.29 2.74
CA LEU A 14 39.88 29.83 3.43
C LEU A 14 40.22 30.84 4.54
N GLN A 15 41.41 30.75 5.14
CA GLN A 15 41.82 31.66 6.21
C GLN A 15 42.43 32.97 5.70
N ILE A 16 43.01 32.95 4.49
CA ILE A 16 43.79 34.07 3.95
C ILE A 16 43.00 34.83 2.87
N CYS A 17 42.14 34.15 2.12
CA CYS A 17 41.43 34.76 1.01
C CYS A 17 40.30 35.68 1.47
N THR A 18 40.40 36.96 1.11
CA THR A 18 39.43 38.02 1.42
C THR A 18 38.03 37.77 0.83
N LEU A 19 37.92 36.92 -0.19
CA LEU A 19 36.63 36.53 -0.77
C LEU A 19 35.79 35.65 0.17
N HIS A 20 36.39 35.06 1.21
CA HIS A 20 35.70 34.27 2.25
C HIS A 20 35.46 35.05 3.55
N GLU A 21 35.59 36.38 3.50
CA GLU A 21 35.44 37.26 4.66
C GLU A 21 34.13 37.00 5.41
N ASN A 22 34.27 36.48 6.64
CA ASN A 22 33.26 36.33 7.70
C ASN A 22 32.60 34.95 7.91
N GLU A 23 33.08 33.86 7.30
CA GLU A 23 32.59 32.52 7.67
C GLU A 23 32.77 32.24 9.18
N ASN A 24 33.94 32.58 9.74
CA ASN A 24 34.24 32.38 11.16
C ASN A 24 33.40 33.26 12.10
N LYS A 25 32.82 34.38 11.62
CA LYS A 25 31.90 35.20 12.43
C LYS A 25 30.47 34.66 12.38
N ARG A 26 29.99 34.17 11.23
CA ARG A 26 28.63 33.62 11.08
C ARG A 26 28.46 32.26 11.75
N ARG A 27 29.51 31.43 11.78
CA ARG A 27 29.52 30.15 12.54
C ARG A 27 29.28 30.30 14.05
N LYS A 28 29.37 31.52 14.59
CA LYS A 28 29.21 31.78 16.02
C LYS A 28 27.78 32.10 16.44
N ASN A 29 26.84 32.33 15.52
CA ASN A 29 25.46 32.68 15.84
C ASN A 29 24.52 31.49 15.72
N CYS A 30 23.52 31.43 16.61
CA CYS A 30 22.49 30.41 16.59
C CYS A 30 21.51 30.64 15.42
N TRP A 31 21.29 29.61 14.61
CA TRP A 31 20.29 29.59 13.53
C TRP A 31 18.88 29.22 13.97
N GLY A 32 18.65 29.12 15.27
CA GLY A 32 17.34 28.80 15.82
C GLY A 32 16.35 29.96 15.69
N ILE A 33 15.07 29.62 15.51
CA ILE A 33 13.96 30.57 15.46
C ILE A 33 13.34 30.68 16.86
N ARG A 34 13.15 31.90 17.36
CA ARG A 34 12.49 32.15 18.66
C ARG A 34 11.00 31.80 18.59
N ARG A 35 10.37 31.46 19.72
CA ARG A 35 8.92 31.16 19.79
C ARG A 35 8.01 32.27 19.24
N ARG A 36 8.42 33.53 19.34
CA ARG A 36 7.69 34.70 18.80
C ARG A 36 8.02 35.02 17.33
N GLY A 37 8.71 34.12 16.63
CA GLY A 37 9.32 34.40 15.34
C GLY A 37 10.65 35.16 15.46
N GLY A 38 11.45 35.13 14.39
CA GLY A 38 12.74 35.82 14.29
C GLY A 38 13.96 34.98 14.71
N ILE A 39 15.14 35.40 14.25
CA ILE A 39 16.42 34.69 14.42
C ILE A 39 16.96 34.87 15.85
N CYS A 40 17.48 33.79 16.42
CA CYS A 40 18.14 33.81 17.72
C CYS A 40 19.42 34.65 17.69
N ARG A 41 19.58 35.56 18.67
CA ARG A 41 20.81 36.35 18.85
C ARG A 41 21.86 35.68 19.74
N ASN A 42 21.56 34.52 20.32
CA ASN A 42 22.51 33.82 21.18
C ASN A 42 23.63 33.22 20.33
N LYS A 43 24.81 33.06 20.94
CA LYS A 43 25.89 32.33 20.30
C LYS A 43 25.56 30.84 20.22
N ALA A 44 25.95 30.20 19.13
CA ALA A 44 25.90 28.75 19.03
C ALA A 44 26.90 28.17 20.04
N THR A 45 26.46 27.18 20.80
CA THR A 45 27.24 26.57 21.88
C THR A 45 27.86 25.28 21.36
N TRP A 46 29.00 25.40 20.68
CA TRP A 46 29.95 24.33 20.33
C TRP A 46 29.50 23.21 19.38
N GLU A 47 30.54 22.45 18.94
CA GLU A 47 30.60 21.37 17.94
C GLU A 47 29.27 21.08 17.25
N THR A 48 29.08 21.73 16.09
CA THR A 48 28.03 21.35 15.15
C THR A 48 28.09 19.85 14.97
N ILE A 49 27.04 19.15 15.43
CA ILE A 49 26.75 17.80 14.99
C ILE A 49 26.86 17.85 13.46
N SER A 50 27.79 17.06 12.92
CA SER A 50 28.10 17.10 11.50
C SER A 50 26.81 16.96 10.69
N GLY A 51 26.55 17.90 9.78
CA GLY A 51 25.34 17.93 8.96
C GLY A 51 24.18 18.81 9.47
N PHE A 52 24.32 19.51 10.61
CA PHE A 52 23.27 20.41 11.13
C PHE A 52 23.74 21.87 11.25
N MET A 53 22.77 22.79 11.28
CA MET A 53 23.01 24.22 11.46
C MET A 53 23.42 24.52 12.91
N PRO A 54 24.34 25.46 13.16
CA PRO A 54 24.80 25.77 14.50
C PRO A 54 23.67 26.40 15.34
N THR A 55 23.37 25.79 16.49
CA THR A 55 22.33 26.26 17.41
C THR A 55 22.88 26.48 18.83
N CYS A 56 22.22 27.35 19.61
CA CYS A 56 22.47 27.46 21.05
C CYS A 56 21.74 26.33 21.80
N LYS A 57 22.09 26.08 23.07
CA LYS A 57 21.44 25.06 23.92
C LYS A 57 19.91 25.12 23.92
N ILE A 58 19.32 26.31 23.81
CA ILE A 58 17.85 26.50 23.82
C ILE A 58 17.20 25.99 22.52
N HIS A 59 17.90 26.04 21.39
CA HIS A 59 17.37 25.67 20.07
C HIS A 59 17.99 24.39 19.50
N GLN A 60 18.72 23.61 20.32
CA GLN A 60 19.38 22.37 19.88
C GLN A 60 18.41 21.35 19.27
N PHE A 61 17.12 21.42 19.63
CA PHE A 61 16.08 20.53 19.15
C PHE A 61 15.48 20.92 17.79
N GLN A 62 15.83 22.09 17.22
CA GLN A 62 15.29 22.48 15.91
C GLN A 62 15.93 21.71 14.74
N LEU A 63 17.10 21.10 14.95
CA LEU A 63 17.77 20.14 14.05
C LEU A 63 17.65 20.47 12.55
N LYS A 64 17.94 21.72 12.19
CA LYS A 64 17.97 22.14 10.78
C LYS A 64 19.20 21.56 10.10
N GLU A 65 19.02 20.80 9.04
CA GLU A 65 20.15 20.27 8.24
C GLU A 65 20.97 21.42 7.64
N SER A 66 22.27 21.23 7.50
CA SER A 66 23.18 22.23 6.93
C SER A 66 23.87 21.73 5.67
N THR A 67 24.16 22.66 4.76
CA THR A 67 25.02 22.42 3.60
C THR A 67 25.94 23.61 3.36
N TRP A 68 26.87 23.44 2.44
CA TRP A 68 27.86 24.45 2.09
C TRP A 68 27.58 25.01 0.69
N CYS A 69 27.72 26.33 0.54
CA CYS A 69 27.60 27.00 -0.74
C CYS A 69 28.69 26.52 -1.72
N LYS A 70 28.27 26.07 -2.90
CA LYS A 70 29.11 25.59 -4.01
C LYS A 70 29.30 26.63 -5.12
N ALA A 71 28.96 27.90 -4.88
CA ALA A 71 29.19 28.96 -5.87
C ALA A 71 30.70 29.12 -6.09
N PRO A 72 31.23 29.02 -7.33
CA PRO A 72 32.62 29.30 -7.60
C PRO A 72 32.90 30.79 -7.37
N LEU A 73 33.93 31.11 -6.60
CA LEU A 73 34.43 32.47 -6.43
C LEU A 73 35.57 32.74 -7.44
N ALA A 74 35.89 34.03 -7.62
CA ALA A 74 36.98 34.45 -8.52
C ALA A 74 38.35 33.88 -8.12
N CYS A 75 38.55 33.45 -6.87
CA CYS A 75 39.77 32.76 -6.41
C CYS A 75 39.88 31.29 -6.86
N GLY A 76 38.86 30.75 -7.54
CA GLY A 76 38.82 29.35 -7.98
C GLY A 76 38.28 28.36 -6.93
N PHE A 77 37.98 28.81 -5.71
CA PHE A 77 37.38 27.99 -4.65
C PHE A 77 35.87 28.23 -4.52
N ASN A 78 35.16 27.26 -3.92
CA ASN A 78 33.73 27.39 -3.63
C ASN A 78 33.52 28.34 -2.45
N CYS A 79 32.47 29.17 -2.52
CA CYS A 79 32.10 30.13 -1.48
C CYS A 79 32.11 29.55 -0.07
N SER A 80 31.67 28.29 0.11
CA SER A 80 31.72 27.55 1.38
C SER A 80 30.98 28.23 2.54
N GLU A 81 30.06 29.16 2.24
CA GLU A 81 29.16 29.69 3.23
C GLU A 81 28.16 28.61 3.70
N LEU A 82 28.03 28.42 5.00
CA LEU A 82 27.07 27.48 5.58
C LEU A 82 25.65 28.02 5.41
N LEU A 83 24.75 27.21 4.86
CA LEU A 83 23.33 27.52 4.70
C LEU A 83 22.46 26.36 5.19
N GLU A 84 21.21 26.67 5.54
CA GLU A 84 20.20 25.67 5.85
C GLU A 84 19.94 24.82 4.60
N TRP A 85 20.12 23.50 4.71
CA TRP A 85 19.82 22.59 3.63
C TRP A 85 18.31 22.51 3.46
N GLU A 86 17.85 23.04 2.33
CA GLU A 86 16.51 22.77 1.85
C GLU A 86 16.59 21.55 0.93
N PRO A 87 15.79 20.49 1.16
CA PRO A 87 15.68 19.40 0.21
C PRO A 87 15.41 19.96 -1.19
N HIS A 88 16.32 19.65 -2.12
CA HIS A 88 16.29 20.09 -3.51
C HIS A 88 16.53 21.60 -3.77
N GLY A 89 17.05 22.33 -2.79
CA GLY A 89 17.60 23.67 -3.00
C GLY A 89 18.96 23.61 -3.70
N PHE A 90 19.27 24.62 -4.53
CA PHE A 90 20.64 24.80 -4.98
C PHE A 90 21.54 25.00 -3.76
N ARG A 91 22.72 24.38 -3.74
CA ARG A 91 23.73 24.61 -2.69
C ARG A 91 24.36 25.98 -2.88
N LEU A 92 23.57 27.05 -2.82
CA LEU A 92 23.99 28.44 -3.05
C LEU A 92 23.44 29.31 -1.92
N CYS A 93 24.31 30.09 -1.27
CA CYS A 93 23.91 31.02 -0.23
C CYS A 93 23.13 32.22 -0.82
N PRO A 94 22.41 33.00 0.01
CA PRO A 94 21.62 34.14 -0.48
C PRO A 94 22.40 35.18 -1.30
N ARG A 95 23.72 35.29 -1.08
CA ARG A 95 24.60 36.18 -1.87
C ARG A 95 24.72 35.69 -3.31
N HIS A 96 25.01 34.40 -3.49
CA HIS A 96 25.22 33.79 -4.80
C HIS A 96 23.93 33.30 -5.46
N ARG A 97 22.81 33.30 -4.72
CA ARG A 97 21.49 32.98 -5.26
C ARG A 97 21.01 34.02 -6.29
N LYS A 98 21.64 35.18 -6.44
CA LYS A 98 21.24 36.14 -7.49
C LYS A 98 22.00 35.95 -8.80
N ASP A 99 23.21 35.41 -8.74
CA ASP A 99 24.13 35.42 -9.89
C ASP A 99 24.13 34.11 -10.70
N LEU A 100 23.57 33.02 -10.14
CA LEU A 100 23.56 31.67 -10.75
C LEU A 100 22.16 31.04 -10.86
N SER A 101 21.11 31.76 -10.48
CA SER A 101 19.82 31.15 -10.12
C SER A 101 18.80 30.98 -11.23
N VAL A 102 19.14 31.33 -12.46
CA VAL A 102 18.22 31.09 -13.55
C VAL A 102 18.37 29.65 -14.02
N CYS A 103 17.65 28.75 -13.35
CA CYS A 103 17.26 27.53 -14.02
C CYS A 103 16.33 27.96 -15.17
N TYR A 104 16.87 28.21 -16.37
CA TYR A 104 16.09 28.67 -17.52
C TYR A 104 14.89 27.76 -17.81
N PHE A 105 14.99 26.48 -17.44
CA PHE A 105 13.87 25.55 -17.47
C PHE A 105 12.70 25.99 -16.57
N LEU A 106 12.96 26.50 -15.37
CA LEU A 106 11.95 27.04 -14.46
C LEU A 106 11.43 28.44 -14.87
N GLU A 107 12.09 29.12 -15.79
CA GLU A 107 11.53 30.35 -16.40
C GLU A 107 10.46 30.06 -17.46
N LEU A 108 10.47 28.86 -18.04
CA LEU A 108 9.42 28.44 -18.97
C LEU A 108 8.06 28.46 -18.25
N PRO A 109 6.95 28.84 -18.90
CA PRO A 109 5.62 28.70 -18.31
C PRO A 109 5.36 27.25 -17.85
N VAL A 110 4.60 27.09 -16.75
CA VAL A 110 4.34 25.78 -16.13
C VAL A 110 3.72 24.81 -17.12
N GLU A 111 2.89 25.29 -18.05
CA GLU A 111 2.25 24.50 -19.10
C GLU A 111 3.27 23.86 -20.04
N ILE A 112 4.33 24.62 -20.39
CA ILE A 112 5.43 24.12 -21.22
C ILE A 112 6.24 23.09 -20.45
N ARG A 113 6.55 23.35 -19.16
CA ARG A 113 7.22 22.37 -18.31
C ARG A 113 6.41 21.08 -18.17
N CYS A 114 5.10 21.17 -17.97
CA CYS A 114 4.20 20.02 -17.92
C CYS A 114 4.18 19.22 -19.22
N ARG A 115 4.24 19.88 -20.38
CA ARG A 115 4.42 19.19 -21.67
C ARG A 115 5.76 18.45 -21.72
N ILE A 116 6.84 19.06 -21.25
CA ILE A 116 8.15 18.41 -21.16
C ILE A 116 8.10 17.21 -20.21
N TYR A 117 7.46 17.33 -19.04
CA TYR A 117 7.30 16.22 -18.11
C TYR A 117 6.54 15.04 -18.72
N ARG A 118 5.50 15.28 -19.53
CA ARG A 118 4.77 14.20 -20.22
C ARG A 118 5.64 13.43 -21.23
N LEU A 119 6.66 14.07 -21.79
CA LEU A 119 7.63 13.39 -22.66
C LEU A 119 8.66 12.56 -21.88
N LEU A 120 8.80 12.82 -20.57
CA LEU A 120 9.82 12.20 -19.71
C LEU A 120 9.24 11.18 -18.72
N LEU A 121 7.96 11.31 -18.38
CA LEU A 121 7.24 10.45 -17.43
C LEU A 121 6.35 9.46 -18.20
N PRO A 122 5.90 8.36 -17.55
CA PRO A 122 4.86 7.52 -18.10
C PRO A 122 3.61 8.34 -18.46
N ASP A 123 3.09 8.12 -19.66
CA ASP A 123 1.80 8.63 -20.14
C ASP A 123 0.81 7.48 -20.47
N THR A 124 1.21 6.24 -20.17
CA THR A 124 0.40 5.03 -20.26
C THR A 124 0.23 4.39 -18.88
N ASP A 125 -0.69 3.43 -18.79
CA ASP A 125 -0.92 2.67 -17.57
C ASP A 125 0.37 2.05 -17.03
N ILE A 126 0.62 2.24 -15.74
CA ILE A 126 1.77 1.70 -15.03
C ILE A 126 1.43 0.25 -14.64
N PRO A 127 1.99 -0.78 -15.29
CA PRO A 127 1.67 -2.17 -15.01
C PRO A 127 2.13 -2.59 -13.60
N ALA A 128 1.51 -3.66 -13.08
CA ALA A 128 1.91 -4.24 -11.81
C ALA A 128 3.34 -4.79 -11.86
N GLN A 129 3.78 -5.27 -13.03
CA GLN A 129 5.13 -5.79 -13.30
C GLN A 129 5.66 -5.17 -14.60
N PHE A 130 6.88 -4.63 -14.57
CA PHE A 130 7.54 -4.09 -15.74
C PHE A 130 8.34 -5.22 -16.41
N TYR A 131 7.78 -5.85 -17.44
CA TYR A 131 8.61 -6.67 -18.32
C TYR A 131 9.45 -5.75 -19.20
N THR A 132 10.66 -6.18 -19.55
CA THR A 132 11.66 -5.39 -20.31
C THR A 132 11.17 -4.89 -21.68
N SER A 133 10.02 -5.36 -22.16
CA SER A 133 9.50 -5.09 -23.51
C SER A 133 8.40 -4.03 -23.62
N LYS A 134 7.75 -3.61 -22.52
CA LYS A 134 6.62 -2.67 -22.61
C LYS A 134 7.08 -1.24 -22.34
N SER A 135 7.06 -0.39 -23.38
CA SER A 135 7.26 1.04 -23.18
C SER A 135 6.11 1.60 -22.35
N LEU A 136 6.46 2.44 -21.37
CA LEU A 136 5.52 3.18 -20.54
C LEU A 136 5.16 4.53 -21.16
N THR A 137 5.70 4.83 -22.34
CA THR A 137 5.34 6.01 -23.11
C THR A 137 4.64 5.61 -24.41
N SER A 138 3.61 6.36 -24.80
CA SER A 138 2.83 6.13 -26.02
C SER A 138 3.68 6.21 -27.29
N HIS A 139 4.77 6.97 -27.24
CA HIS A 139 5.73 7.14 -28.34
C HIS A 139 6.88 6.11 -28.33
N GLY A 140 6.88 5.14 -27.41
CA GLY A 140 7.95 4.14 -27.32
C GLY A 140 9.27 4.65 -26.71
N GLY A 141 9.32 5.90 -26.25
CA GLY A 141 10.46 6.52 -25.59
C GLY A 141 10.78 5.96 -24.20
N LEU A 142 11.94 6.37 -23.68
CA LEU A 142 12.41 6.03 -22.35
C LEU A 142 11.72 6.88 -21.27
N VAL A 143 11.60 6.33 -20.06
CA VAL A 143 11.10 7.05 -18.89
C VAL A 143 12.27 7.54 -18.04
N TYR A 144 12.22 8.81 -17.64
CA TYR A 144 13.23 9.49 -16.83
C TYR A 144 12.66 9.97 -15.50
N THR A 145 12.27 9.05 -14.62
CA THR A 145 11.76 9.38 -13.28
C THR A 145 12.76 10.11 -12.39
N ALA A 146 14.06 10.09 -12.73
CA ALA A 146 15.10 10.88 -12.06
C ALA A 146 14.80 12.38 -12.04
N ILE A 147 13.97 12.88 -12.97
CA ILE A 147 13.53 14.28 -12.97
C ILE A 147 12.81 14.68 -11.68
N LEU A 148 12.12 13.73 -11.03
CA LEU A 148 11.41 13.95 -9.77
C LEU A 148 12.34 14.29 -8.60
N ALA A 149 13.66 14.07 -8.74
CA ALA A 149 14.65 14.31 -7.70
C ALA A 149 15.42 15.65 -7.87
N LEU A 150 15.22 16.37 -8.98
CA LEU A 150 16.07 17.51 -9.35
C LEU A 150 15.87 18.74 -8.44
N ASN A 151 14.65 19.27 -8.39
CA ASN A 151 14.29 20.42 -7.56
C ASN A 151 12.84 20.29 -7.03
N ARG A 152 12.51 21.04 -5.98
CA ARG A 152 11.19 20.95 -5.32
C ARG A 152 10.03 21.33 -6.25
N GLN A 153 10.18 22.37 -7.05
CA GLN A 153 9.14 22.83 -7.96
C GLN A 153 8.88 21.79 -9.07
N ILE A 154 9.94 21.26 -9.69
CA ILE A 154 9.86 20.15 -10.63
C ILE A 154 9.19 18.95 -9.97
N HIS A 155 9.61 18.60 -8.74
CA HIS A 155 9.02 17.49 -8.01
C HIS A 155 7.51 17.67 -7.82
N GLU A 156 7.05 18.82 -7.30
CA GLU A 156 5.63 19.09 -7.07
C GLU A 156 4.81 19.06 -8.38
N GLU A 157 5.31 19.68 -9.45
CA GLU A 157 4.62 19.70 -10.75
C GLU A 157 4.59 18.31 -11.42
N ALA A 158 5.73 17.61 -11.42
CA ALA A 158 5.90 16.33 -12.11
C ALA A 158 5.27 15.16 -11.36
N THR A 159 5.32 15.13 -10.02
CA THR A 159 4.62 14.09 -9.23
C THR A 159 3.12 14.21 -9.35
N CYS A 160 2.58 15.43 -9.45
CA CYS A 160 1.17 15.64 -9.74
C CYS A 160 0.79 14.96 -11.05
N LEU A 161 1.54 15.19 -12.13
CA LEU A 161 1.30 14.51 -13.41
C LEU A 161 1.42 12.99 -13.27
N LEU A 162 2.52 12.48 -12.70
CA LEU A 162 2.76 11.04 -12.59
C LEU A 162 1.63 10.31 -11.85
N TYR A 163 1.25 10.79 -10.66
CA TYR A 163 0.35 10.06 -9.78
C TYR A 163 -1.13 10.38 -10.01
N SER A 164 -1.48 11.59 -10.46
CA SER A 164 -2.89 11.95 -10.65
C SER A 164 -3.45 11.52 -12.01
N THR A 165 -2.61 11.41 -13.04
CA THR A 165 -3.09 11.15 -14.41
C THR A 165 -2.98 9.69 -14.83
N ASN A 166 -1.97 8.96 -14.36
CA ASN A 166 -1.75 7.58 -14.74
C ASN A 166 -2.61 6.60 -13.95
N VAL A 167 -2.93 5.46 -14.58
CA VAL A 167 -3.56 4.31 -13.93
C VAL A 167 -2.49 3.38 -13.39
N PHE A 168 -2.58 3.04 -12.10
CA PHE A 168 -1.65 2.12 -11.45
C PHE A 168 -2.27 0.73 -11.37
N ALA A 169 -1.67 -0.23 -12.06
CA ALA A 169 -2.12 -1.61 -12.02
C ALA A 169 -1.61 -2.33 -10.76
N VAL A 170 -2.51 -3.02 -10.09
CA VAL A 170 -2.25 -3.91 -8.95
C VAL A 170 -2.69 -5.30 -9.38
N SER A 171 -1.74 -6.22 -9.48
CA SER A 171 -2.03 -7.61 -9.78
C SER A 171 -2.24 -8.39 -8.49
N VAL A 172 -3.33 -9.15 -8.45
CA VAL A 172 -3.76 -9.96 -7.32
C VAL A 172 -3.87 -11.40 -7.79
N SER A 173 -3.02 -12.27 -7.26
CA SER A 173 -3.07 -13.72 -7.52
C SER A 173 -3.12 -14.48 -6.21
N GLU A 174 -3.15 -15.81 -6.27
CA GLU A 174 -3.07 -16.63 -5.08
C GLU A 174 -1.77 -16.35 -4.30
N GLY A 175 -1.92 -15.88 -3.05
CA GLY A 175 -0.80 -15.61 -2.14
C GLY A 175 0.06 -14.38 -2.46
N MET A 176 -0.24 -13.65 -3.53
CA MET A 176 0.63 -12.56 -4.00
C MET A 176 -0.17 -11.32 -4.42
N LEU A 177 0.28 -10.18 -3.91
CA LEU A 177 -0.08 -8.85 -4.41
C LEU A 177 1.16 -8.27 -5.09
N SER A 178 1.01 -7.66 -6.27
CA SER A 178 2.12 -6.97 -6.92
C SER A 178 1.70 -5.64 -7.52
N THR A 179 2.59 -4.67 -7.46
CA THR A 179 2.42 -3.33 -8.03
C THR A 179 3.79 -2.72 -8.28
N CYS A 180 3.96 -1.94 -9.34
CA CYS A 180 5.20 -1.20 -9.61
C CYS A 180 6.47 -2.10 -9.55
N ASN A 181 6.36 -3.35 -10.03
CA ASN A 181 7.40 -4.39 -10.02
C ASN A 181 7.84 -4.87 -8.62
N LEU A 182 7.07 -4.56 -7.59
CA LEU A 182 7.28 -5.01 -6.22
C LEU A 182 6.23 -6.07 -5.91
N ARG A 183 6.69 -7.19 -5.34
CA ARG A 183 5.86 -8.33 -4.96
C ARG A 183 5.72 -8.39 -3.45
N TYR A 184 4.50 -8.64 -2.99
CA TYR A 184 4.17 -8.84 -1.59
C TYR A 184 3.61 -10.25 -1.44
N ASN A 185 4.33 -11.10 -0.72
CA ASN A 185 3.91 -12.47 -0.44
C ASN A 185 3.23 -12.52 0.93
N ARG A 186 2.10 -13.22 1.00
CA ARG A 186 1.35 -13.47 2.24
C ARG A 186 2.20 -14.06 3.37
N LEU A 187 3.21 -14.88 3.06
CA LEU A 187 4.10 -15.44 4.09
C LEU A 187 4.88 -14.34 4.84
N GLN A 188 5.22 -13.26 4.15
CA GLN A 188 5.88 -12.10 4.74
C GLN A 188 4.93 -11.38 5.71
N TYR A 189 3.64 -11.28 5.39
CA TYR A 189 2.62 -10.75 6.29
C TYR A 189 2.52 -11.54 7.61
N TYR A 190 2.41 -12.86 7.53
CA TYR A 190 2.30 -13.69 8.74
C TYR A 190 3.56 -13.61 9.61
N ALA A 191 4.73 -13.52 8.99
CA ALA A 191 5.99 -13.29 9.71
C ALA A 191 5.98 -11.92 10.42
N GLU A 192 5.61 -10.84 9.74
CA GLU A 192 5.52 -9.49 10.31
C GLU A 192 4.48 -9.40 11.44
N ARG A 193 3.31 -10.03 11.25
CA ARG A 193 2.24 -10.06 12.27
C ARG A 193 2.69 -10.83 13.51
N ASN A 194 3.34 -11.98 13.34
CA ASN A 194 3.84 -12.76 14.47
C ASN A 194 4.93 -11.99 15.24
N LEU A 195 5.78 -11.23 14.53
CA LEU A 195 6.77 -10.36 15.18
C LEU A 195 6.14 -9.21 15.97
N LEU A 196 5.03 -8.62 15.48
CA LEU A 196 4.30 -7.58 16.20
C LEU A 196 3.60 -8.13 17.46
N LEU A 197 3.00 -9.32 17.38
CA LEU A 197 2.39 -9.98 18.54
C LEU A 197 3.43 -10.39 19.60
N LEU A 198 4.67 -10.65 19.20
CA LEU A 198 5.79 -10.92 20.10
C LEU A 198 6.47 -9.63 20.61
N GLY A 199 6.18 -8.47 20.02
CA GLY A 199 6.95 -7.23 20.14
C GLY A 199 6.32 -6.12 20.99
N ASP A 200 5.20 -6.37 21.68
CA ASP A 200 4.53 -5.37 22.53
C ASP A 200 5.42 -4.96 23.73
N LYS A 201 6.35 -4.01 23.51
CA LYS A 201 6.97 -3.13 24.52
C LYS A 201 7.87 -1.98 24.01
N VAL A 202 7.87 -1.62 22.72
CA VAL A 202 8.69 -0.48 22.25
C VAL A 202 7.81 0.73 21.92
N SER A 203 7.85 1.72 22.81
CA SER A 203 7.16 3.01 22.72
C SER A 203 7.42 3.74 21.40
N SER A 204 6.38 3.87 20.57
CA SER A 204 6.38 4.78 19.42
C SER A 204 6.02 6.20 19.86
N ASN A 205 7.00 6.97 20.33
CA ASN A 205 6.89 8.43 20.47
C ASN A 205 7.35 9.08 19.17
N GLY A 206 6.42 9.54 18.33
CA GLY A 206 6.72 10.25 17.09
C GLY A 206 5.51 10.44 16.19
N GLU A 207 4.47 11.13 16.67
CA GLU A 207 3.28 11.45 15.89
C GLU A 207 3.56 12.54 14.84
N THR A 208 3.36 12.20 13.56
CA THR A 208 3.05 13.18 12.52
C THR A 208 1.53 13.18 12.34
N GLY A 209 0.90 14.34 12.55
CA GLY A 209 -0.54 14.51 12.66
C GLY A 209 -1.31 14.38 11.34
N PHE A 210 -1.38 13.17 10.79
CA PHE A 210 -2.38 12.83 9.78
C PHE A 210 -3.51 12.03 10.43
N SER A 211 -4.69 12.67 10.53
CA SER A 211 -5.93 12.00 10.96
C SER A 211 -6.39 11.05 9.86
N SER A 212 -5.86 9.84 9.87
CA SER A 212 -6.29 8.74 9.01
C SER A 212 -7.62 8.20 9.52
N ALA A 213 -8.53 7.83 8.61
CA ALA A 213 -9.70 7.06 9.01
C ALA A 213 -9.24 5.79 9.76
N PRO A 214 -9.81 5.48 10.94
CA PRO A 214 -9.36 4.32 11.71
C PRO A 214 -9.61 3.04 10.89
N LEU A 215 -8.56 2.22 10.75
CA LEU A 215 -8.73 0.83 10.29
C LEU A 215 -9.72 0.13 11.22
N LEU A 216 -10.50 -0.81 10.66
CA LEU A 216 -11.28 -1.70 11.52
C LEU A 216 -10.30 -2.42 12.46
N GLN A 217 -10.64 -2.50 13.75
CA GLN A 217 -9.74 -3.04 14.76
C GLN A 217 -9.32 -4.47 14.40
N GLY A 218 -8.02 -4.67 14.17
CA GLY A 218 -7.44 -5.96 13.80
C GLY A 218 -7.62 -6.35 12.33
N GLU A 219 -8.14 -5.47 11.47
CA GLU A 219 -8.12 -5.68 10.03
C GLU A 219 -6.68 -5.56 9.49
N PRO A 220 -6.18 -6.59 8.79
CA PRO A 220 -4.90 -6.49 8.13
C PRO A 220 -4.99 -5.51 6.95
N ALA A 221 -4.03 -4.60 6.84
CA ALA A 221 -3.87 -3.71 5.69
C ALA A 221 -2.59 -4.09 4.94
N TRP A 222 -2.66 -4.06 3.61
CA TRP A 222 -1.47 -4.24 2.80
C TRP A 222 -0.51 -3.05 2.98
N ASN A 223 0.74 -3.35 3.37
CA ASN A 223 1.83 -2.39 3.38
C ASN A 223 2.26 -2.12 1.93
N PHE A 224 1.66 -1.10 1.33
CA PHE A 224 1.96 -0.69 -0.03
C PHE A 224 3.44 -0.32 -0.14
N PRO A 225 4.17 -0.78 -1.18
CA PRO A 225 5.63 -0.68 -1.22
C PRO A 225 6.13 0.73 -1.62
N ILE A 226 5.22 1.70 -1.70
CA ILE A 226 5.50 3.11 -1.96
C ILE A 226 5.04 3.89 -0.72
N CYS A 227 5.78 4.94 -0.35
CA CYS A 227 5.46 5.73 0.83
C CYS A 227 4.03 6.31 0.77
N GLU A 228 3.43 6.50 1.94
CA GLU A 228 2.03 6.91 2.07
C GLU A 228 1.70 8.18 1.29
N ARG A 229 2.65 9.12 1.27
CA ARG A 229 2.52 10.39 0.55
C ARG A 229 2.22 10.17 -0.93
N TYR A 230 2.99 9.34 -1.63
CA TYR A 230 2.77 9.12 -3.07
C TYR A 230 1.57 8.20 -3.32
N PHE A 231 1.34 7.20 -2.45
CA PHE A 231 0.13 6.39 -2.53
C PHE A 231 -1.13 7.27 -2.41
N ALA A 232 -1.14 8.26 -1.53
CA ALA A 232 -2.23 9.22 -1.38
C ALA A 232 -2.47 10.04 -2.66
N MET A 233 -1.42 10.33 -3.44
CA MET A 233 -1.50 11.06 -4.72
C MET A 233 -2.08 10.24 -5.87
N MET A 234 -1.99 8.91 -5.83
CA MET A 234 -2.53 8.03 -6.88
C MET A 234 -4.05 8.15 -6.98
N ARG A 235 -4.60 8.49 -8.14
CA ARG A 235 -6.07 8.67 -8.30
C ARG A 235 -6.76 7.55 -9.07
N SER A 236 -6.01 6.80 -9.86
CA SER A 236 -6.57 5.81 -10.78
C SER A 236 -5.89 4.46 -10.56
N PHE A 237 -6.69 3.40 -10.40
CA PHE A 237 -6.21 2.05 -10.15
C PHE A 237 -6.84 1.07 -11.12
N ARG A 238 -6.05 0.10 -11.57
CA ARG A 238 -6.54 -1.11 -12.24
C ARG A 238 -6.19 -2.31 -11.38
N VAL A 239 -7.17 -3.09 -10.95
CA VAL A 239 -6.93 -4.32 -10.20
C VAL A 239 -7.06 -5.50 -11.16
N GLU A 240 -5.95 -6.21 -11.35
CA GLU A 240 -5.83 -7.35 -12.25
C GLU A 240 -5.86 -8.63 -11.41
N VAL A 241 -7.02 -9.26 -11.34
CA VAL A 241 -7.28 -10.46 -10.55
C VAL A 241 -6.98 -11.69 -11.40
N LEU A 242 -5.93 -12.42 -11.06
CA LEU A 242 -5.48 -13.62 -11.77
C LEU A 242 -5.93 -14.87 -10.98
N PHE A 243 -6.87 -15.62 -11.54
CA PHE A 243 -7.38 -16.86 -10.97
C PHE A 243 -6.93 -18.04 -11.83
N GLN A 244 -5.93 -18.79 -11.35
CA GLN A 244 -5.37 -19.96 -12.04
C GLN A 244 -5.93 -21.24 -11.43
N TYR A 245 -7.06 -21.75 -11.94
CA TYR A 245 -7.55 -23.05 -11.52
C TYR A 245 -8.70 -23.56 -12.40
N PRO A 246 -8.85 -24.90 -12.56
CA PRO A 246 -10.06 -25.46 -13.13
C PRO A 246 -11.29 -25.10 -12.32
N ILE A 247 -12.19 -24.35 -12.96
CA ILE A 247 -13.49 -23.97 -12.40
C ILE A 247 -14.46 -25.19 -12.43
N LEU A 248 -14.04 -26.27 -13.10
CA LEU A 248 -14.83 -27.45 -13.38
C LEU A 248 -14.20 -28.69 -12.74
N THR A 249 -14.84 -29.20 -11.69
CA THR A 249 -14.94 -30.65 -11.48
C THR A 249 -16.29 -31.12 -12.05
N ALA A 250 -16.33 -32.40 -12.46
CA ALA A 250 -17.50 -33.02 -13.09
C ALA A 250 -18.80 -32.72 -12.31
N PRO A 251 -19.95 -32.52 -12.99
CA PRO A 251 -21.22 -32.28 -12.31
C PRO A 251 -21.48 -33.40 -11.29
N CYS A 252 -21.80 -33.01 -10.05
CA CYS A 252 -22.24 -33.96 -9.05
C CYS A 252 -23.57 -34.54 -9.54
N PRO A 253 -23.67 -35.87 -9.79
CA PRO A 253 -24.86 -36.46 -10.40
C PRO A 253 -26.13 -36.28 -9.55
N ASP A 254 -25.98 -35.98 -8.26
CA ASP A 254 -27.10 -35.98 -7.31
C ASP A 254 -27.82 -34.62 -7.17
N ASN A 255 -27.27 -33.52 -7.69
CA ASN A 255 -27.94 -32.21 -7.63
C ASN A 255 -27.46 -31.23 -8.73
N PRO A 256 -28.12 -31.20 -9.90
CA PRO A 256 -27.72 -30.34 -11.01
C PRO A 256 -27.97 -28.84 -10.77
N ASP A 257 -28.85 -28.48 -9.83
CA ASP A 257 -29.29 -27.09 -9.61
C ASP A 257 -28.48 -26.35 -8.52
N ALA A 258 -27.76 -27.08 -7.67
CA ALA A 258 -26.94 -26.45 -6.65
C ALA A 258 -25.64 -25.90 -7.27
N LEU A 259 -25.53 -24.56 -7.34
CA LEU A 259 -24.30 -23.83 -7.67
C LEU A 259 -23.25 -23.97 -6.56
N VAL A 260 -22.83 -25.20 -6.31
CA VAL A 260 -21.80 -25.53 -5.32
C VAL A 260 -20.48 -25.56 -6.07
N PHE A 261 -19.62 -24.58 -5.77
CA PHE A 261 -18.21 -24.72 -6.08
C PHE A 261 -17.68 -25.94 -5.33
N ASP A 262 -16.83 -26.74 -5.97
CA ASP A 262 -16.12 -27.76 -5.21
C ASP A 262 -15.36 -27.11 -4.05
N SER A 263 -15.14 -27.90 -2.99
CA SER A 263 -14.51 -27.41 -1.76
C SER A 263 -13.16 -26.75 -2.03
N TYR A 264 -12.45 -27.19 -3.07
CA TYR A 264 -11.14 -26.67 -3.43
C TYR A 264 -11.22 -25.27 -4.06
N THR A 265 -12.07 -25.10 -5.06
CA THR A 265 -12.34 -23.82 -5.75
C THR A 265 -12.85 -22.78 -4.76
N ALA A 266 -13.74 -23.19 -3.84
CA ALA A 266 -14.21 -22.33 -2.76
C ALA A 266 -13.05 -21.84 -1.87
N VAL A 267 -12.11 -22.73 -1.49
CA VAL A 267 -10.92 -22.37 -0.71
C VAL A 267 -10.04 -21.37 -1.47
N LYS A 268 -9.77 -21.61 -2.75
CA LYS A 268 -8.96 -20.71 -3.60
C LYS A 268 -9.60 -19.33 -3.75
N LEU A 269 -10.89 -19.28 -4.06
CA LEU A 269 -11.65 -18.03 -4.11
C LEU A 269 -11.60 -17.28 -2.78
N SER A 270 -11.75 -17.99 -1.66
CA SER A 270 -11.66 -17.39 -0.33
C SER A 270 -10.28 -16.78 -0.05
N HIS A 271 -9.21 -17.43 -0.51
CA HIS A 271 -7.85 -16.92 -0.37
C HIS A 271 -7.63 -15.66 -1.20
N LEU A 272 -8.14 -15.66 -2.43
CA LEU A 272 -8.06 -14.50 -3.31
C LEU A 272 -8.88 -13.33 -2.76
N CYS A 273 -10.06 -13.60 -2.20
CA CYS A 273 -10.86 -12.60 -1.50
C CYS A 273 -10.12 -12.02 -0.29
N ASP A 274 -9.38 -12.83 0.48
CA ASP A 274 -8.53 -12.32 1.57
C ASP A 274 -7.52 -11.29 1.04
N GLN A 275 -6.84 -11.56 -0.09
CA GLN A 275 -5.90 -10.60 -0.71
C GLN A 275 -6.61 -9.33 -1.19
N LEU A 276 -7.78 -9.46 -1.79
CA LEU A 276 -8.60 -8.32 -2.21
C LEU A 276 -9.07 -7.49 -1.02
N HIS A 277 -9.40 -8.12 0.11
CA HIS A 277 -9.72 -7.40 1.34
C HIS A 277 -8.53 -6.59 1.88
N LEU A 278 -7.30 -7.11 1.81
CA LEU A 278 -6.07 -6.37 2.17
C LEU A 278 -5.87 -5.14 1.29
N LEU A 279 -6.03 -5.32 -0.03
CA LEU A 279 -5.93 -4.24 -1.00
C LEU A 279 -7.00 -3.18 -0.77
N VAL A 280 -8.25 -3.60 -0.60
CA VAL A 280 -9.37 -2.69 -0.35
C VAL A 280 -9.19 -1.95 0.97
N ALA A 281 -8.73 -2.61 2.04
CA ALA A 281 -8.41 -1.94 3.30
C ALA A 281 -7.40 -0.82 3.08
N LYS A 282 -6.36 -1.06 2.27
CA LYS A 282 -5.37 -0.05 1.92
C LYS A 282 -5.95 1.10 1.08
N LEU A 283 -6.77 0.80 0.07
CA LEU A 283 -7.44 1.81 -0.75
C LEU A 283 -8.40 2.70 0.07
N ARG A 284 -9.06 2.15 1.09
CA ARG A 284 -9.96 2.90 1.99
C ARG A 284 -9.23 3.96 2.83
N LEU A 285 -7.94 3.78 3.11
CA LEU A 285 -7.16 4.74 3.90
C LEU A 285 -6.83 6.03 3.13
N LYS A 286 -7.08 6.06 1.82
CA LYS A 286 -6.83 7.27 1.02
C LYS A 286 -7.74 8.41 1.46
N GLN A 287 -7.13 9.58 1.70
CA GLN A 287 -7.83 10.80 2.14
C GLN A 287 -8.62 11.52 1.02
N GLY A 288 -8.93 10.86 -0.10
CA GLY A 288 -9.71 11.47 -1.18
C GLY A 288 -10.31 10.45 -2.15
N PRO A 289 -11.15 10.90 -3.10
CA PRO A 289 -11.85 10.03 -4.02
C PRO A 289 -10.87 9.29 -4.93
N ILE A 290 -11.29 8.08 -5.33
CA ILE A 290 -10.63 7.29 -6.37
C ILE A 290 -11.29 7.70 -7.69
N SER A 291 -10.55 8.38 -8.56
CA SER A 291 -11.09 8.93 -9.81
C SER A 291 -11.39 7.88 -10.88
N LEU A 292 -10.72 6.72 -10.80
CA LEU A 292 -10.95 5.58 -11.68
C LEU A 292 -10.58 4.30 -10.94
N LEU A 293 -11.50 3.33 -10.91
CA LEU A 293 -11.23 2.00 -10.44
C LEU A 293 -11.66 1.00 -11.51
N GLU A 294 -10.68 0.33 -12.09
CA GLU A 294 -10.90 -0.71 -13.09
C GLU A 294 -10.65 -2.08 -12.46
N ILE A 295 -11.52 -3.04 -12.73
CA ILE A 295 -11.31 -4.42 -12.32
C ILE A 295 -11.23 -5.29 -13.57
N ALA A 296 -10.08 -5.94 -13.76
CA ALA A 296 -9.87 -6.96 -14.76
C ALA A 296 -9.78 -8.30 -14.04
N ILE A 297 -10.62 -9.27 -14.41
CA ILE A 297 -10.59 -10.61 -13.83
C ILE A 297 -10.22 -11.58 -14.92
N ASP A 298 -9.16 -12.35 -14.69
CA ASP A 298 -8.62 -13.30 -15.63
C ASP A 298 -8.67 -14.70 -15.03
N PHE A 299 -9.39 -15.59 -15.71
CA PHE A 299 -9.53 -16.98 -15.36
C PHE A 299 -8.66 -17.82 -16.30
N SER A 300 -7.63 -18.45 -15.75
CA SER A 300 -6.77 -19.36 -16.50
C SER A 300 -7.08 -20.80 -16.10
N ASP A 301 -7.65 -21.56 -17.04
CA ASP A 301 -7.88 -23.00 -16.88
C ASP A 301 -7.35 -23.74 -18.13
N PRO A 302 -6.23 -24.47 -18.01
CA PRO A 302 -5.64 -25.18 -19.14
C PRO A 302 -6.54 -26.30 -19.65
N ASN A 303 -7.43 -26.85 -18.82
CA ASN A 303 -8.28 -27.97 -19.19
C ASN A 303 -9.62 -27.52 -19.79
N LEU A 304 -9.81 -26.21 -19.95
CA LEU A 304 -11.09 -25.68 -20.33
C LEU A 304 -11.35 -25.85 -21.83
N GLY A 305 -12.40 -26.59 -22.15
CA GLY A 305 -13.02 -26.56 -23.48
C GLY A 305 -13.74 -25.23 -23.75
N PRO A 306 -14.42 -25.09 -24.90
CA PRO A 306 -15.28 -23.93 -25.15
C PRO A 306 -16.32 -23.74 -24.03
N PRO A 307 -16.60 -22.50 -23.61
CA PRO A 307 -17.46 -22.24 -22.45
C PRO A 307 -18.88 -22.76 -22.69
N SER A 308 -19.34 -23.68 -21.83
CA SER A 308 -20.73 -24.12 -21.80
C SER A 308 -21.60 -23.13 -21.02
N ALA A 309 -22.92 -23.14 -21.25
CA ALA A 309 -23.84 -22.25 -20.53
C ALA A 309 -23.76 -22.40 -19.00
N LEU A 310 -23.63 -23.64 -18.50
CA LEU A 310 -23.47 -23.93 -17.07
C LEU A 310 -22.16 -23.34 -16.52
N MET A 311 -21.07 -23.41 -17.30
CA MET A 311 -19.80 -22.81 -16.92
C MET A 311 -19.93 -21.30 -16.76
N SER A 312 -20.67 -20.63 -17.66
CA SER A 312 -20.90 -19.19 -17.55
C SER A 312 -21.58 -18.81 -16.23
N VAL A 313 -22.56 -19.59 -15.74
CA VAL A 313 -23.23 -19.30 -14.45
C VAL A 313 -22.27 -19.41 -13.27
N LYS A 314 -21.48 -20.50 -13.18
CA LYS A 314 -20.46 -20.67 -12.12
C LYS A 314 -19.43 -19.55 -12.16
N LEU A 315 -19.03 -19.15 -13.36
CA LEU A 315 -18.07 -18.07 -13.55
C LEU A 315 -18.60 -16.72 -13.09
N LEU A 316 -19.83 -16.38 -13.46
CA LEU A 316 -20.48 -15.15 -12.99
C LEU A 316 -20.63 -15.14 -11.47
N ALA A 317 -20.94 -16.29 -10.86
CA ALA A 317 -20.97 -16.42 -9.40
C ALA A 317 -19.58 -16.18 -8.78
N ALA A 318 -18.51 -16.73 -9.37
CA ALA A 318 -17.14 -16.51 -8.91
C ALA A 318 -16.73 -15.04 -9.04
N VAL A 319 -17.05 -14.41 -10.16
CA VAL A 319 -16.83 -12.97 -10.35
C VAL A 319 -17.58 -12.16 -9.31
N GLN A 320 -18.84 -12.48 -9.03
CA GLN A 320 -19.63 -11.78 -8.03
C GLN A 320 -18.99 -11.87 -6.64
N ILE A 321 -18.43 -13.03 -6.28
CA ILE A 321 -17.65 -13.23 -5.05
C ILE A 321 -16.40 -12.33 -5.06
N LEU A 322 -15.62 -12.33 -6.13
CA LEU A 322 -14.40 -11.51 -6.25
C LEU A 322 -14.66 -10.00 -6.26
N LEU A 323 -15.87 -9.56 -6.63
CA LEU A 323 -16.26 -8.15 -6.58
C LEU A 323 -16.76 -7.70 -5.21
N ASN A 324 -17.13 -8.61 -4.31
CA ASN A 324 -17.68 -8.27 -2.99
C ASN A 324 -16.71 -7.48 -2.10
N PRO A 325 -15.40 -7.79 -2.03
CA PRO A 325 -14.44 -6.99 -1.26
C PRO A 325 -14.52 -5.50 -1.60
N PHE A 326 -14.73 -5.14 -2.86
CA PHE A 326 -14.76 -3.75 -3.33
C PHE A 326 -16.00 -2.96 -2.91
N ARG A 327 -17.10 -3.62 -2.51
CA ARG A 327 -18.32 -2.95 -2.00
C ARG A 327 -18.10 -2.11 -0.74
N ARG A 328 -16.92 -2.26 -0.12
CA ARG A 328 -16.48 -1.48 1.04
C ARG A 328 -15.85 -0.14 0.67
N LEU A 329 -15.50 0.03 -0.60
CA LEU A 329 -15.09 1.33 -1.13
C LEU A 329 -16.33 2.21 -1.29
N CYS A 330 -16.09 3.51 -1.26
CA CYS A 330 -17.06 4.57 -1.48
C CYS A 330 -16.32 5.73 -2.14
N LYS A 331 -17.04 6.70 -2.69
CA LYS A 331 -16.45 7.87 -3.38
C LYS A 331 -15.49 7.46 -4.50
N VAL A 332 -15.88 6.45 -5.26
CA VAL A 332 -15.21 6.07 -6.51
C VAL A 332 -15.95 6.75 -7.66
N ASP A 333 -15.27 7.65 -8.38
CA ASP A 333 -15.92 8.47 -9.42
C ASP A 333 -16.32 7.61 -10.63
N ARG A 334 -15.44 6.68 -11.03
CA ARG A 334 -15.63 5.82 -12.20
C ARG A 334 -15.26 4.35 -11.89
N PRO A 335 -16.09 3.62 -11.13
CA PRO A 335 -15.89 2.18 -10.92
C PRO A 335 -16.36 1.43 -12.18
N ARG A 336 -15.54 0.52 -12.69
CA ARG A 336 -15.94 -0.37 -13.80
C ARG A 336 -15.25 -1.72 -13.75
N VAL A 337 -15.97 -2.75 -14.17
CA VAL A 337 -15.36 -4.03 -14.54
C VAL A 337 -14.89 -3.90 -15.98
N TYR A 338 -13.58 -3.81 -16.16
CA TYR A 338 -12.92 -3.53 -17.43
C TYR A 338 -12.93 -4.75 -18.35
N SER A 339 -12.62 -5.92 -17.80
CA SER A 339 -12.60 -7.16 -18.57
C SER A 339 -12.83 -8.37 -17.67
N ILE A 340 -13.49 -9.39 -18.23
CA ILE A 340 -13.56 -10.73 -17.64
C ILE A 340 -13.09 -11.68 -18.72
N THR A 341 -11.86 -12.17 -18.60
CA THR A 341 -11.23 -13.04 -19.59
C THR A 341 -11.17 -14.46 -19.09
N ILE A 342 -11.35 -15.41 -20.02
CA ILE A 342 -10.97 -16.80 -19.83
C ILE A 342 -9.84 -17.10 -20.79
N HIS A 343 -8.81 -17.79 -20.29
CA HIS A 343 -7.77 -18.40 -21.08
C HIS A 343 -7.96 -19.91 -21.12
N ASN A 344 -7.93 -20.48 -22.33
CA ASN A 344 -7.85 -21.93 -22.54
C ASN A 344 -6.38 -22.38 -22.74
N SER A 345 -6.14 -23.69 -22.86
CA SER A 345 -4.80 -24.26 -23.15
C SER A 345 -4.18 -23.81 -24.48
N GLN A 346 -4.97 -23.28 -25.41
CA GLN A 346 -4.50 -22.78 -26.70
C GLN A 346 -4.13 -21.28 -26.65
N ASP A 347 -4.05 -20.69 -25.45
CA ASP A 347 -3.79 -19.25 -25.22
C ASP A 347 -4.83 -18.33 -25.89
N HIS A 348 -6.04 -18.85 -26.18
CA HIS A 348 -7.12 -18.03 -26.69
C HIS A 348 -7.77 -17.30 -25.53
N LYS A 349 -7.72 -15.97 -25.58
CA LYS A 349 -8.39 -15.09 -24.61
C LYS A 349 -9.79 -14.77 -25.09
N VAL A 350 -10.80 -15.22 -24.34
CA VAL A 350 -12.20 -14.87 -24.60
C VAL A 350 -12.67 -13.88 -23.56
N ASN A 351 -13.05 -12.67 -23.98
CA ASN A 351 -13.69 -11.70 -23.09
C ASN A 351 -15.19 -11.94 -23.05
N ILE A 352 -15.70 -12.31 -21.88
CA ILE A 352 -17.08 -12.73 -21.67
C ILE A 352 -18.06 -11.55 -21.69
N LEU A 353 -17.54 -10.33 -21.47
CA LEU A 353 -18.36 -9.12 -21.55
C LEU A 353 -18.75 -8.76 -22.98
N LEU A 354 -18.10 -9.36 -23.99
CA LEU A 354 -18.38 -9.07 -25.40
C LEU A 354 -19.74 -9.65 -25.84
N PRO A 355 -20.50 -8.92 -26.68
CA PRO A 355 -21.73 -9.44 -27.26
C PRO A 355 -21.50 -10.76 -28.03
N GLY A 356 -22.35 -11.76 -27.77
CA GLY A 356 -22.35 -13.05 -28.50
C GLY A 356 -21.70 -14.23 -27.77
N VAL A 357 -21.00 -14.01 -26.65
CA VAL A 357 -20.38 -15.10 -25.87
C VAL A 357 -21.35 -15.75 -24.88
N MET A 358 -22.31 -14.99 -24.35
CA MET A 358 -23.29 -15.46 -23.35
C MET A 358 -24.72 -15.38 -23.86
N ALA A 359 -25.57 -16.27 -23.33
CA ALA A 359 -27.02 -16.20 -23.53
C ALA A 359 -27.60 -14.86 -23.04
N PRO A 360 -28.69 -14.35 -23.64
CA PRO A 360 -29.23 -13.02 -23.35
C PRO A 360 -29.67 -12.82 -21.90
N GLU A 361 -30.29 -13.83 -21.28
CA GLU A 361 -30.86 -13.73 -19.93
C GLU A 361 -29.80 -13.53 -18.84
N PRO A 362 -28.81 -14.43 -18.65
CA PRO A 362 -27.77 -14.22 -17.63
C PRO A 362 -26.99 -12.91 -17.82
N ARG A 363 -26.87 -12.45 -19.07
CA ARG A 363 -26.21 -11.20 -19.41
C ARG A 363 -26.96 -9.98 -18.88
N SER A 364 -28.30 -9.97 -18.98
CA SER A 364 -29.13 -8.88 -18.45
C SER A 364 -29.04 -8.76 -16.93
N GLN A 365 -29.25 -9.88 -16.21
CA GLN A 365 -29.16 -9.93 -14.75
C GLN A 365 -27.77 -9.54 -14.24
N TYR A 366 -26.72 -9.99 -14.94
CA TYR A 366 -25.35 -9.65 -14.60
C TYR A 366 -25.04 -8.17 -14.86
N GLY A 367 -25.52 -7.61 -15.98
CA GLY A 367 -25.42 -6.19 -16.29
C GLY A 367 -26.03 -5.32 -15.19
N GLU A 368 -27.25 -5.64 -14.74
CA GLU A 368 -27.89 -4.95 -13.62
C GLU A 368 -27.11 -5.09 -12.30
N SER A 369 -26.52 -6.27 -12.05
CA SER A 369 -25.70 -6.50 -10.85
C SER A 369 -24.43 -5.63 -10.87
N LEU A 370 -23.79 -5.50 -12.03
CA LEU A 370 -22.62 -4.63 -12.22
C LEU A 370 -22.97 -3.15 -12.08
N GLU A 371 -24.12 -2.74 -12.61
CA GLU A 371 -24.59 -1.36 -12.45
C GLU A 371 -24.88 -1.04 -10.98
N ARG A 372 -25.59 -1.92 -10.27
CA ARG A 372 -25.81 -1.80 -8.82
C ARG A 372 -24.49 -1.77 -8.04
N TRP A 373 -23.53 -2.61 -8.41
CA TRP A 373 -22.19 -2.60 -7.81
C TRP A 373 -21.49 -1.26 -8.06
N SER A 374 -21.50 -0.75 -9.30
CA SER A 374 -20.92 0.55 -9.67
C SER A 374 -21.54 1.69 -8.85
N GLN A 375 -22.87 1.76 -8.77
CA GLN A 375 -23.60 2.75 -8.00
C GLN A 375 -23.25 2.70 -6.50
N GLN A 376 -23.08 1.51 -5.93
CA GLN A 376 -22.65 1.33 -4.54
C GLN A 376 -21.25 1.92 -4.28
N LEU A 377 -20.31 1.74 -5.21
CA LEU A 377 -18.95 2.27 -5.07
C LEU A 377 -18.88 3.79 -5.24
N SER A 378 -19.77 4.36 -6.06
CA SER A 378 -19.89 5.82 -6.23
C SER A 378 -20.65 6.51 -5.10
N SER A 379 -21.31 5.75 -4.22
CA SER A 379 -21.96 6.26 -3.00
C SER A 379 -20.98 7.08 -2.13
N PRO A 380 -21.45 8.13 -1.44
CA PRO A 380 -20.63 8.88 -0.49
C PRO A 380 -20.22 8.07 0.74
N GLN A 381 -20.97 7.01 1.07
CA GLN A 381 -20.72 6.14 2.22
C GLN A 381 -20.78 4.66 1.83
N PRO A 382 -19.91 3.82 2.42
CA PRO A 382 -19.96 2.37 2.22
C PRO A 382 -21.21 1.77 2.85
N SER A 383 -21.65 0.61 2.37
CA SER A 383 -22.76 -0.11 2.97
C SER A 383 -22.45 -0.52 4.43
N SER A 384 -23.23 0.01 5.38
CA SER A 384 -23.06 -0.26 6.82
C SER A 384 -23.13 -1.75 7.17
N ARG A 385 -24.00 -2.49 6.48
CA ARG A 385 -24.18 -3.94 6.66
C ARG A 385 -22.90 -4.71 6.35
N PHE A 386 -22.22 -4.40 5.25
CA PHE A 386 -20.98 -5.09 4.89
C PHE A 386 -19.85 -4.79 5.87
N ILE A 387 -19.82 -3.59 6.43
CA ILE A 387 -18.83 -3.22 7.46
C ILE A 387 -18.99 -4.06 8.71
N GLN A 388 -20.22 -4.22 9.22
CA GLN A 388 -20.48 -4.99 10.44
C GLN A 388 -20.10 -6.47 10.30
N VAL A 389 -20.45 -7.10 9.17
CA VAL A 389 -20.09 -8.49 8.89
C VAL A 389 -18.58 -8.66 8.86
N LEU A 390 -17.86 -7.73 8.21
CA LEU A 390 -16.42 -7.81 8.11
C LEU A 390 -15.72 -7.58 9.45
N GLU A 391 -16.18 -6.61 10.23
CA GLU A 391 -15.66 -6.34 11.57
C GLU A 391 -15.86 -7.56 12.48
N GLY A 392 -17.06 -8.15 12.45
CA GLY A 392 -17.35 -9.41 13.15
C GLY A 392 -16.42 -10.54 12.70
N TYR A 393 -16.19 -10.67 11.39
CA TYR A 393 -15.29 -11.69 10.85
C TYR A 393 -13.84 -11.50 11.32
N TRP A 394 -13.29 -10.29 11.28
CA TRP A 394 -11.91 -10.06 11.71
C TRP A 394 -11.73 -10.25 13.20
N ARG A 395 -12.72 -9.86 14.02
CA ARG A 395 -12.74 -10.18 15.45
C ARG A 395 -12.75 -11.69 15.69
N LEU A 396 -13.55 -12.44 14.92
CA LEU A 396 -13.62 -13.90 15.01
C LEU A 396 -12.29 -14.54 14.59
N ALA A 397 -11.71 -14.09 13.49
CA ALA A 397 -10.41 -14.57 13.01
C ALA A 397 -9.29 -14.32 14.03
N ASN A 398 -9.30 -13.15 14.69
CA ASN A 398 -8.35 -12.84 15.76
C ASN A 398 -8.56 -13.73 16.99
N LEU A 399 -9.82 -13.96 17.39
CA LEU A 399 -10.16 -14.88 18.49
C LEU A 399 -9.65 -16.30 18.19
N VAL A 400 -9.94 -16.83 17.00
CA VAL A 400 -9.48 -18.17 16.58
C VAL A 400 -7.96 -18.24 16.58
N SER A 401 -7.27 -17.23 16.01
CA SER A 401 -5.81 -17.18 16.01
C SER A 401 -5.22 -17.17 17.43
N ASN A 402 -5.85 -16.49 18.38
CA ASN A 402 -5.42 -16.47 19.78
C ASN A 402 -5.62 -17.84 20.45
N ILE A 403 -6.75 -18.50 20.18
CA ILE A 403 -7.03 -19.85 20.69
C ILE A 403 -6.01 -20.85 20.15
N GLU A 404 -5.75 -20.83 18.84
CA GLU A 404 -4.74 -21.69 18.20
C GLU A 404 -3.35 -21.44 18.78
N HIS A 405 -2.99 -20.18 19.04
CA HIS A 405 -1.72 -19.84 19.68
C HIS A 405 -1.61 -20.38 21.12
N CYS A 406 -2.67 -20.26 21.93
CA CYS A 406 -2.68 -20.72 23.31
C CYS A 406 -2.69 -22.25 23.45
N CYS A 407 -3.33 -22.96 22.52
CA CYS A 407 -3.59 -24.40 22.64
C CYS A 407 -2.70 -25.28 21.76
N GLY A 408 -1.94 -24.70 20.83
CA GLY A 408 -1.12 -25.44 19.90
C GLY A 408 -1.94 -26.41 19.03
N ALA A 409 -1.44 -27.63 18.84
CA ALA A 409 -2.04 -28.65 17.96
C ALA A 409 -3.12 -29.52 18.65
N GLU A 410 -3.84 -28.98 19.63
CA GLU A 410 -4.85 -29.73 20.39
C GLU A 410 -5.96 -30.28 19.46
N PRO A 411 -6.20 -31.61 19.41
CA PRO A 411 -7.16 -32.21 18.50
C PRO A 411 -8.59 -31.69 18.62
N ARG A 412 -9.00 -31.31 19.84
CA ARG A 412 -10.38 -30.86 20.13
C ARG A 412 -10.73 -29.53 19.48
N ILE A 413 -9.73 -28.71 19.17
CA ILE A 413 -9.91 -27.41 18.49
C ILE A 413 -9.66 -27.48 16.97
N GLN A 414 -9.37 -28.67 16.41
CA GLN A 414 -9.16 -28.84 14.96
C GLN A 414 -10.35 -28.40 14.11
N GLY A 415 -11.56 -28.35 14.69
CA GLY A 415 -12.76 -27.85 14.01
C GLY A 415 -12.78 -26.33 13.75
N LEU A 416 -11.93 -25.55 14.41
CA LEU A 416 -11.92 -24.08 14.28
C LEU A 416 -11.56 -23.62 12.87
N ALA A 417 -10.65 -24.31 12.19
CA ALA A 417 -10.28 -23.99 10.81
C ALA A 417 -11.48 -24.11 9.85
N GLY A 418 -12.31 -25.15 10.02
CA GLY A 418 -13.54 -25.34 9.24
C GLY A 418 -14.60 -24.29 9.53
N LEU A 419 -14.74 -23.87 10.79
CA LEU A 419 -15.63 -22.76 11.16
C LEU A 419 -15.14 -21.43 10.57
N LEU A 420 -13.83 -21.17 10.57
CA LEU A 420 -13.27 -19.97 9.97
C LEU A 420 -13.46 -19.95 8.44
N ALA A 421 -13.31 -21.09 7.76
CA ALA A 421 -13.63 -21.23 6.34
C ALA A 421 -15.12 -20.95 6.05
N THR A 422 -16.01 -21.42 6.93
CA THR A 422 -17.45 -21.10 6.87
C THR A 422 -17.69 -19.60 7.07
N ALA A 423 -17.03 -18.98 8.05
CA ALA A 423 -17.12 -17.55 8.32
C ALA A 423 -16.66 -16.71 7.12
N LYS A 424 -15.63 -17.13 6.38
CA LYS A 424 -15.20 -16.47 5.14
C LYS A 424 -16.30 -16.50 4.08
N SER A 425 -16.93 -17.65 3.87
CA SER A 425 -18.02 -17.77 2.90
C SER A 425 -19.20 -16.88 3.29
N VAL A 426 -19.54 -16.83 4.57
CA VAL A 426 -20.59 -15.96 5.12
C VAL A 426 -20.25 -14.47 4.97
N ARG A 427 -18.98 -14.10 5.16
CA ARG A 427 -18.45 -12.75 4.96
C ARG A 427 -18.71 -12.28 3.52
N GLU A 428 -18.41 -13.11 2.52
CA GLU A 428 -18.63 -12.73 1.11
C GLU A 428 -20.11 -12.50 0.79
N VAL A 429 -21.01 -13.27 1.41
CA VAL A 429 -22.46 -13.11 1.23
C VAL A 429 -23.01 -11.90 2.01
N GLY A 430 -22.27 -11.35 2.97
CA GLY A 430 -22.75 -10.25 3.81
C GLY A 430 -23.91 -10.66 4.74
N ASN A 431 -23.90 -11.90 5.24
CA ASN A 431 -24.94 -12.42 6.12
C ASN A 431 -24.52 -12.40 7.60
N LEU A 432 -24.89 -11.32 8.31
CA LEU A 432 -24.54 -11.13 9.72
C LEU A 432 -25.12 -12.22 10.63
N GLN A 433 -26.34 -12.68 10.36
CA GLN A 433 -27.00 -13.71 11.18
C GLN A 433 -26.24 -15.04 11.11
N ASN A 434 -25.83 -15.45 9.91
CA ASN A 434 -25.04 -16.66 9.75
C ASN A 434 -23.64 -16.51 10.36
N LEU A 435 -23.07 -15.30 10.39
CA LEU A 435 -21.78 -15.05 11.02
C LEU A 435 -21.90 -15.20 12.54
N GLY A 436 -23.00 -14.71 13.13
CA GLY A 436 -23.33 -14.92 14.54
C GLY A 436 -23.40 -16.41 14.89
N LYS A 437 -24.07 -17.23 14.07
CA LYS A 437 -24.11 -18.69 14.29
C LYS A 437 -22.72 -19.35 14.26
N VAL A 438 -21.82 -18.87 13.40
CA VAL A 438 -20.44 -19.38 13.36
C VAL A 438 -19.67 -18.91 14.60
N TRP A 439 -19.87 -17.66 15.02
CA TRP A 439 -19.30 -17.11 16.24
C TRP A 439 -19.69 -17.93 17.47
N ASP A 440 -20.99 -18.18 17.65
CA ASP A 440 -21.53 -18.95 18.79
C ASP A 440 -20.89 -20.35 18.84
N ARG A 441 -20.77 -21.02 17.69
CA ARG A 441 -20.09 -22.33 17.60
C ARG A 441 -18.62 -22.29 17.99
N VAL A 442 -17.88 -21.24 17.61
CA VAL A 442 -16.48 -21.07 18.02
C VAL A 442 -16.38 -20.87 19.53
N VAL A 443 -17.27 -20.05 20.11
CA VAL A 443 -17.32 -19.80 21.55
C VAL A 443 -17.70 -21.07 22.31
N ASP A 444 -18.68 -21.83 21.85
CA ASP A 444 -19.10 -23.09 22.48
C ASP A 444 -17.97 -24.12 22.50
N LEU A 445 -17.24 -24.28 21.38
CA LEU A 445 -16.07 -25.15 21.33
C LEU A 445 -14.98 -24.71 22.31
N TRP A 446 -14.74 -23.40 22.40
CA TRP A 446 -13.76 -22.84 23.31
C TRP A 446 -14.13 -23.04 24.78
N LEU A 447 -15.38 -22.75 25.15
CA LEU A 447 -15.88 -22.94 26.51
C LEU A 447 -15.86 -24.41 26.93
N LYS A 448 -16.22 -25.32 26.01
CA LYS A 448 -16.12 -26.77 26.26
C LYS A 448 -14.67 -27.18 26.56
N TYR A 449 -13.71 -26.71 25.77
CA TYR A 449 -12.30 -26.97 26.00
C TYR A 449 -11.84 -26.44 27.38
N LEU A 450 -12.18 -25.19 27.72
CA LEU A 450 -11.83 -24.60 29.01
C LEU A 450 -12.42 -25.36 30.20
N HIS A 451 -13.66 -25.82 30.09
CA HIS A 451 -14.31 -26.64 31.12
C HIS A 451 -13.56 -27.96 31.34
N GLU A 452 -13.16 -28.63 30.25
CA GLU A 452 -12.39 -29.87 30.31
C GLU A 452 -10.99 -29.66 30.93
N GLN A 453 -10.32 -28.54 30.62
CA GLN A 453 -9.05 -28.16 31.24
C GLN A 453 -9.21 -27.92 32.75
N GLY A 454 -10.25 -27.21 33.17
CA GLY A 454 -10.56 -27.01 34.59
C GLY A 454 -10.83 -28.33 35.33
N ALA A 455 -11.57 -29.25 34.70
CA ALA A 455 -11.80 -30.59 35.24
C ALA A 455 -10.50 -31.40 35.34
N MET A 456 -9.61 -31.30 34.36
CA MET A 456 -8.28 -31.93 34.40
C MET A 456 -7.42 -31.38 35.53
N GLN A 457 -7.34 -30.05 35.68
CA GLN A 457 -6.61 -29.39 36.77
C GLN A 457 -7.13 -29.83 38.15
N SER A 458 -8.45 -29.93 38.30
CA SER A 458 -9.10 -30.41 39.53
C SER A 458 -8.67 -31.84 39.86
N ARG A 459 -8.67 -32.74 38.86
CA ARG A 459 -8.19 -34.13 39.03
C ARG A 459 -6.71 -34.19 39.41
N VAL A 460 -5.85 -33.44 38.73
CA VAL A 460 -4.41 -33.38 39.04
C VAL A 460 -4.18 -32.87 40.47
N THR A 461 -4.90 -31.83 40.88
CA THR A 461 -4.79 -31.26 42.22
C THR A 461 -5.25 -32.25 43.30
N GLN A 462 -6.30 -33.03 43.03
CA GLN A 462 -6.73 -34.11 43.93
C GLN A 462 -5.70 -35.23 44.01
N SER A 463 -5.06 -35.61 42.90
CA SER A 463 -4.01 -36.64 42.89
C SER A 463 -2.71 -36.22 43.56
N ILE A 464 -2.35 -34.92 43.53
CA ILE A 464 -1.16 -34.39 44.23
C ILE A 464 -1.37 -34.31 45.73
N ARG A 465 -2.62 -34.23 46.21
CA ARG A 465 -2.96 -34.39 47.63
C ARG A 465 -2.79 -35.86 48.03
N VAL A 466 -1.55 -36.36 48.00
CA VAL A 466 -1.15 -37.59 48.67
C VAL A 466 -1.37 -37.40 50.17
N PRO A 467 -1.87 -38.41 50.91
CA PRO A 467 -2.11 -38.28 52.35
C PRO A 467 -0.80 -37.95 53.06
N SER A 468 -0.84 -36.95 53.94
CA SER A 468 0.21 -36.66 54.92
C SER A 468 0.27 -37.77 55.97
N VAL A 469 0.63 -38.97 55.55
CA VAL A 469 0.93 -40.11 56.42
C VAL A 469 2.27 -40.69 55.97
N LEU A 470 3.33 -39.96 56.32
CA LEU A 470 4.65 -40.47 56.63
C LEU A 470 5.21 -39.64 57.77
#